data_AF-A0A6C0IYF3-F1
#
_entry.id   AF-A0A6C0IYF3-F1
#
_cell.length_a   1.000
_cell.length_b   1.000
_cell.length_c   1.000
_cell.angle_alpha   90.00
_cell.angle_beta   90.00
_cell.angle_gamma   90.00
#
_symmetry.space_group_name_H-M   'P 1'
#
loop_
_entity.id
_entity.type
_entity.pdbx_description
1 polymer ?
#
loop_
_entity_poly.entity_id
_entity_poly.type
_entity_poly.pdbx_seq_one_letter_code
_entity_poly.pdbx_strand_id
1 'polypeptide(L)' 'MEISYNGISLFLKKNQFESDDTFNRRAWFIIKQEPKNLKELNKIIDYSLFWINIEYYNCKYNDSITDKILELKKNIYK' A
#
# COMPACT_ATOMS: atom_id res chain seq x y z
N MET A 1 9.55 -3.68 -9.81
CA MET A 1 8.59 -4.76 -10.13
C MET A 1 7.40 -4.15 -10.83
N GLU A 2 6.99 -4.75 -11.95
CA GLU A 2 5.73 -4.42 -12.60
C GLU A 2 4.61 -5.22 -11.92
N ILE A 3 3.49 -4.57 -11.62
CA ILE A 3 2.28 -5.21 -11.11
C ILE A 3 1.08 -4.69 -11.88
N SER A 4 0.16 -5.59 -12.22
CA SER A 4 -1.03 -5.29 -13.02
C SER A 4 -2.30 -5.84 -12.40
N TYR A 5 -3.37 -5.05 -12.39
CA TYR A 5 -4.67 -5.41 -11.84
C TYR A 5 -5.76 -4.51 -12.44
N ASN A 6 -6.89 -5.09 -12.87
CA ASN A 6 -8.02 -4.36 -13.46
C ASN A 6 -7.64 -3.35 -14.58
N GLY A 7 -6.67 -3.73 -15.43
CA GLY A 7 -6.20 -2.87 -16.52
C GLY A 7 -5.30 -1.71 -16.09
N ILE A 8 -4.94 -1.63 -14.81
CA ILE A 8 -3.95 -0.70 -14.27
C ILE A 8 -2.60 -1.44 -14.18
N SER A 9 -1.53 -0.84 -14.68
CA SER A 9 -0.15 -1.33 -14.52
C SER A 9 0.70 -0.30 -13.81
N LEU A 10 1.43 -0.73 -12.79
CA LEU A 10 2.30 0.12 -11.97
C LEU A 10 3.71 -0.47 -11.89
N PHE A 11 4.71 0.41 -11.98
CA PHE A 11 6.10 0.07 -11.68
C PHE A 11 6.45 0.52 -10.27
N LEU A 12 6.63 -0.42 -9.36
CA LEU A 12 6.96 -0.16 -7.97
C LEU A 12 8.44 -0.49 -7.68
N LYS A 13 9.07 0.39 -6.90
CA LYS A 13 10.43 0.19 -6.38
C LYS A 13 10.35 -0.39 -4.97
N LYS A 14 11.16 -1.42 -4.75
CA LYS A 14 11.37 -2.06 -3.45
C LYS A 14 12.32 -1.20 -2.63
N ASN A 15 12.02 -1.01 -1.34
CA ASN A 15 12.95 -0.36 -0.43
C ASN A 15 14.11 -1.31 -0.10
N GLN A 16 15.32 -0.78 0.05
CA GLN A 16 16.53 -1.61 0.24
C GLN A 16 16.48 -2.55 1.46
N PHE A 17 15.74 -2.15 2.51
CA PHE A 17 15.59 -2.91 3.76
C PHE A 17 14.27 -3.67 3.84
N GLU A 18 13.46 -3.63 2.78
CA GLU A 18 12.18 -4.34 2.74
C GLU A 18 12.43 -5.80 2.35
N SER A 19 11.73 -6.75 2.98
CA SER A 19 11.76 -8.15 2.53
C SER A 19 10.96 -8.31 1.23
N ASP A 20 11.21 -9.37 0.45
CA ASP A 20 10.42 -9.62 -0.76
C ASP A 20 8.95 -9.90 -0.44
N ASP A 21 8.65 -10.61 0.65
CA ASP A 21 7.27 -10.88 1.08
C ASP A 21 6.54 -9.57 1.45
N THR A 22 7.17 -8.73 2.28
CA THR A 22 6.63 -7.41 2.65
C THR A 22 6.40 -6.54 1.42
N PHE A 23 7.35 -6.52 0.49
CA PHE A 23 7.25 -5.75 -0.76
C PHE A 23 6.10 -6.22 -1.64
N ASN A 24 5.95 -7.53 -1.83
CA ASN A 24 4.87 -8.10 -2.63
C ASN A 24 3.50 -7.76 -2.03
N ARG A 25 3.36 -7.86 -0.71
CA ARG A 25 2.13 -7.49 0.00
C ARG A 25 1.82 -6.00 -0.13
N ARG A 26 2.84 -5.14 -0.01
CA ARG A 26 2.71 -3.70 -0.21
C ARG A 26 2.32 -3.35 -1.64
N ALA A 27 2.89 -4.02 -2.63
CA ALA A 27 2.53 -3.83 -4.03
C ALA A 27 1.07 -4.19 -4.29
N TRP A 28 0.60 -5.31 -3.75
CA TRP A 28 -0.81 -5.69 -3.80
C TRP A 28 -1.73 -4.69 -3.10
N PHE A 29 -1.33 -4.19 -1.92
CA PHE A 29 -2.05 -3.14 -1.23
C PHE A 29 -2.24 -1.90 -2.12
N ILE A 30 -1.16 -1.44 -2.77
CA ILE A 30 -1.17 -0.24 -3.62
C ILE A 30 -2.10 -0.44 -4.83
N ILE A 31 -1.93 -1.53 -5.57
CA ILE A 31 -2.65 -1.69 -6.84
C ILE A 31 -4.16 -1.93 -6.63
N LYS A 32 -4.54 -2.57 -5.52
CA LYS A 32 -5.94 -2.79 -5.13
C LYS A 32 -6.68 -1.50 -4.75
N GLN A 33 -5.97 -0.38 -4.58
CA GLN A 33 -6.63 0.92 -4.40
C GLN A 33 -7.04 1.57 -5.72
N GLU A 34 -6.65 1.00 -6.86
CA GLU A 34 -6.97 1.49 -8.22
C GLU A 34 -6.76 3.01 -8.39
N PRO A 35 -5.54 3.53 -8.13
CA PRO A 35 -5.26 4.96 -8.24
C PRO A 35 -5.51 5.48 -9.66
N LYS A 36 -6.23 6.59 -9.78
CA LYS A 36 -6.63 7.13 -11.09
C LYS A 36 -5.64 8.11 -11.68
N ASN A 37 -4.73 8.62 -10.86
CA ASN A 37 -3.74 9.62 -11.25
C ASN A 37 -2.50 9.54 -10.36
N LEU A 38 -1.43 10.22 -10.77
CA LEU A 38 -0.14 10.21 -10.07
C LEU A 38 -0.24 10.75 -8.63
N LYS A 39 -1.12 11.73 -8.39
CA LYS A 39 -1.30 12.32 -7.06
C LYS A 39 -1.91 11.32 -6.09
N GLU A 40 -2.94 10.59 -6.53
CA GLU A 40 -3.54 9.49 -5.76
C GLU A 40 -2.53 8.36 -5.53
N LEU A 41 -1.79 7.98 -6.58
CA LEU A 41 -0.76 6.95 -6.49
C LEU A 41 0.28 7.29 -5.43
N ASN A 42 0.85 8.50 -5.46
CA ASN A 42 1.84 8.93 -4.48
C ASN A 42 1.29 8.88 -3.04
N LYS A 43 0.04 9.33 -2.86
CA LYS A 43 -0.62 9.28 -1.55
C LYS A 43 -0.84 7.84 -1.07
N ILE A 44 -1.20 6.93 -1.97
CA ILE A 44 -1.37 5.51 -1.65
C ILE A 44 -0.02 4.85 -1.34
N ILE A 45 1.06 5.24 -2.02
CA ILE A 45 2.41 4.79 -1.70
C ILE A 45 2.77 5.21 -0.27
N ASP A 46 2.51 6.45 0.14
CA ASP A 46 2.74 6.89 1.51
C ASP A 46 1.92 6.07 2.51
N TYR A 47 0.61 5.89 2.26
CA TYR A 47 -0.25 5.06 3.09
C TYR A 47 0.19 3.59 3.16
N SER A 48 0.79 3.06 2.09
CA SER A 48 1.28 1.70 2.06
C SER A 48 2.42 1.48 3.05
N LEU A 49 3.22 2.51 3.34
CA LEU A 49 4.28 2.45 4.35
C LEU A 49 3.69 2.40 5.76
N PHE A 50 2.69 3.24 6.04
CA PHE A 50 1.95 3.21 7.31
C PHE A 50 1.26 1.86 7.52
N TRP A 51 0.64 1.31 6.48
CA TRP A 51 0.00 0.00 6.53
C TRP A 51 0.99 -1.12 6.88
N ILE A 52 2.16 -1.16 6.24
CA ILE A 52 3.20 -2.14 6.60
C ILE A 52 3.63 -1.98 8.06
N ASN A 53 3.82 -0.74 8.52
CA ASN A 53 4.25 -0.47 9.88
C ASN A 53 3.22 -0.90 10.94
N ILE A 54 1.93 -0.68 10.67
CA ILE A 54 0.85 -1.13 11.55
C ILE A 54 0.78 -2.66 11.54
N GLU A 55 0.79 -3.29 10.37
CA GLU A 55 0.49 -4.72 10.23
C GLU A 55 1.66 -5.63 10.64
N TYR A 56 2.90 -5.26 10.30
CA TYR A 56 4.08 -6.13 10.49
C TYR A 56 5.01 -5.66 11.60
N TYR A 57 4.98 -4.38 11.96
CA TYR A 57 5.83 -3.82 13.01
C TYR A 57 5.04 -3.34 14.25
N ASN A 58 3.73 -3.59 14.28
CA ASN A 58 2.83 -3.24 15.40
C ASN A 58 2.93 -1.76 15.83
N CYS A 59 3.29 -0.88 14.89
CA CYS A 59 3.39 0.55 15.12
C CYS A 59 1.99 1.14 15.31
N LYS A 60 1.89 2.14 16.19
CA LYS A 60 0.66 2.87 16.45
C LYS A 60 0.81 4.30 15.98
N TYR A 61 -0.17 4.77 15.24
CA TYR A 61 -0.27 6.15 14.77
C TYR A 61 -1.50 6.79 15.40
N ASN A 62 -1.71 8.08 15.17
CA ASN A 62 -2.94 8.74 15.61
C ASN A 62 -4.17 8.09 14.94
N ASP A 63 -5.34 8.32 15.56
CA ASP A 63 -6.59 7.69 15.12
C ASP A 63 -6.91 8.04 13.66
N SER A 64 -6.67 9.29 13.25
CA SER A 64 -6.95 9.74 11.88
C SER A 64 -6.20 8.93 10.81
N ILE A 65 -4.91 8.66 11.01
CA ILE A 65 -4.12 7.85 10.08
C ILE A 65 -4.55 6.38 10.18
N THR A 66 -4.74 5.88 11.39
CA THR A 66 -5.10 4.48 11.65
C THR A 66 -6.43 4.13 10.99
N ASP A 67 -7.46 4.95 11.19
CA ASP A 67 -8.78 4.79 10.57
C ASP A 67 -8.69 4.80 9.05
N LYS A 68 -7.86 5.69 8.48
CA LYS A 68 -7.69 5.75 7.04
C LYS A 68 -7.04 4.48 6.48
N ILE A 69 -6.05 3.94 7.17
CA ILE A 69 -5.43 2.68 6.79
C ILE A 69 -6.41 1.51 6.89
N LEU A 70 -7.23 1.45 7.94
CA LEU A 70 -8.26 0.43 8.10
C LEU A 70 -9.32 0.50 7.00
N GLU A 71 -9.69 1.70 6.55
CA GLU A 71 -10.58 1.90 5.40
C GLU A 71 -9.97 1.32 4.11
N LEU A 72 -8.72 1.68 3.81
CA LEU A 72 -8.01 1.23 2.60
C LEU A 72 -7.74 -0.29 2.61
N LYS A 73 -7.47 -0.87 3.79
CA LYS A 73 -7.25 -2.31 3.98
C LYS A 73 -8.45 -3.15 3.52
N LYS A 74 -9.67 -2.63 3.61
CA LYS A 74 -10.88 -3.33 3.14
C LYS A 74 -10.84 -3.64 1.65
N ASN A 75 -10.13 -2.85 0.85
CA ASN A 75 -10.03 -3.07 -0.59
C ASN A 75 -9.08 -4.22 -0.97
N ILE A 76 -8.23 -4.68 -0.05
CA ILE A 76 -7.34 -5.84 -0.31
C ILE A 76 -8.17 -7.12 -0.49
N TYR A 77 -9.28 -7.25 0.26
CA TYR A 77 -10.12 -8.45 0.31
C TYR A 77 -11.36 -8.38 -0.58
N LYS A 78 -11.51 -7.30 -1.36
CA LYS A 78 -12.51 -7.20 -2.43
C LYS A 78 -11.96 -7.79 -3.72
#